data_AF-A0A2S9DIU5-F1
#
_entry.id   AF-A0A2S9DIU5-F1
#
_cell.length_a   1.000
_cell.length_b   1.000
_cell.length_c   1.000
_cell.angle_alpha   90.00
_cell.angle_beta   90.00
_cell.angle_gamma   90.00
#
_symmetry.space_group_name_H-M   'P 1'
#
loop_
_entity.id
_entity.type
_entity.pdbx_description
1 polymer ?
#
loop_
_entity_poly.entity_id
_entity_poly.type
_entity_poly.pdbx_seq_one_letter_code
_entity_poly.pdbx_strand_id
1 'polypeptide(L)'
;MTAPEILHRFSVSSSATGNRRSVLVHVYKDKADVVRSARNYGMSVDSAGAITNSFGYRHPAPEHMRHMAIIRLAESQLDSNTLAHEVTHAALHIYFADCCKWDSRARVHIDGANEELAYLVGDLTGALHYELRDRGYLIPANSY
;
A
#
# COMPACT_ATOMS: atom_id res chain seq x y z
N MET A 1 27.76 -2.26 4.90
CA MET A 1 26.67 -1.77 4.02
C MET A 1 25.86 -0.75 4.80
N THR A 2 25.61 0.42 4.25
CA THR A 2 24.79 1.47 4.87
C THR A 2 23.30 1.07 4.85
N ALA A 3 22.56 1.50 5.88
CA ALA A 3 21.11 1.29 5.96
C ALA A 3 20.38 2.09 4.86
N PRO A 4 19.22 1.61 4.35
CA PRO A 4 18.41 2.36 3.40
C PRO A 4 18.04 3.75 3.94
N GLU A 5 18.18 4.78 3.12
CA GLU A 5 17.84 6.16 3.49
C GLU A 5 16.34 6.40 3.27
N ILE A 6 15.60 6.65 4.36
CA ILE A 6 14.18 7.01 4.32
C ILE A 6 14.07 8.54 4.39
N LEU A 7 13.51 9.15 3.35
CA LEU A 7 13.24 10.60 3.30
C LEU A 7 12.03 10.95 4.17
N HIS A 8 10.96 10.18 4.05
CA HIS A 8 9.74 10.38 4.83
C HIS A 8 9.12 9.07 5.28
N ARG A 9 8.52 9.13 6.48
CA ARG A 9 7.72 8.06 7.07
C ARG A 9 6.42 8.64 7.61
N PHE A 10 5.30 8.15 7.11
CA PHE A 10 3.97 8.58 7.53
C PHE A 10 2.96 7.45 7.35
N SER A 11 1.72 7.66 7.79
CA SER A 11 0.66 6.67 7.61
C SER A 11 -0.58 7.31 7.03
N VAL A 12 -1.24 6.61 6.12
CA VAL A 12 -2.58 6.94 5.63
C VAL A 12 -3.58 5.96 6.23
N SER A 13 -4.85 6.34 6.32
CA SER A 13 -5.88 5.51 6.95
C SER A 13 -7.23 5.69 6.28
N SER A 14 -8.07 4.66 6.35
CA SER A 14 -9.47 4.70 5.94
C SER A 14 -10.31 3.91 6.94
N SER A 15 -11.61 4.20 6.95
CA SER A 15 -12.64 3.48 7.70
C SER A 15 -13.71 2.88 6.79
N ALA A 16 -13.45 2.77 5.48
CA ALA A 16 -14.43 2.37 4.46
C ALA A 16 -15.02 0.95 4.70
N THR A 17 -14.27 0.06 5.34
CA THR A 17 -14.70 -1.30 5.72
C THR A 17 -15.41 -1.35 7.09
N GLY A 18 -15.76 -0.20 7.66
CA GLY A 18 -16.32 -0.07 9.02
C GLY A 18 -15.27 -0.11 10.14
N ASN A 19 -14.04 -0.55 9.86
CA ASN A 19 -12.92 -0.53 10.81
C ASN A 19 -11.86 0.48 10.35
N ARG A 20 -11.35 1.29 11.27
CA ARG A 20 -10.24 2.20 10.95
C ARG A 20 -8.95 1.40 10.78
N ARG A 21 -8.45 1.29 9.55
CA ARG A 21 -7.18 0.63 9.21
C ARG A 21 -6.17 1.63 8.69
N SER A 22 -4.89 1.34 8.89
CA SER A 22 -3.80 2.21 8.46
C SER A 22 -2.77 1.48 7.62
N VAL A 23 -2.18 2.22 6.69
CA VAL A 23 -1.08 1.80 5.83
C VAL A 23 0.11 2.69 6.14
N LEU A 24 1.25 2.08 6.48
CA LEU A 24 2.49 2.80 6.69
C LEU A 24 3.15 3.06 5.34
N VAL A 25 3.69 4.25 5.14
CA VAL A 25 4.31 4.67 3.88
C VAL A 25 5.73 5.12 4.16
N HIS A 26 6.68 4.58 3.41
CA HIS A 26 8.07 4.99 3.41
C HIS A 26 8.44 5.52 2.02
N VAL A 27 8.98 6.73 1.97
CA VAL A 27 9.56 7.30 0.74
C VAL A 27 11.08 7.20 0.86
N TYR A 28 11.70 6.55 -0.11
CA TYR A 28 13.14 6.37 -0.23
C TYR A 28 13.67 7.25 -1.35
N LYS A 29 14.93 7.63 -1.23
CA LYS A 29 15.63 8.43 -2.23
C LYS A 29 15.73 7.71 -3.58
N ASP A 30 16.03 6.41 -3.57
CA ASP A 30 16.22 5.65 -4.80
C ASP A 30 15.57 4.25 -4.76
N LYS A 31 15.45 3.64 -5.94
CA LYS A 31 14.87 2.30 -6.11
C LYS A 31 15.72 1.21 -5.46
N ALA A 32 17.04 1.41 -5.35
CA ALA A 32 17.92 0.42 -4.74
C ALA A 32 17.63 0.27 -3.25
N ASP A 33 17.29 1.36 -2.57
CA ASP A 33 16.91 1.37 -1.16
C ASP A 33 15.49 0.81 -0.93
N VAL A 34 14.57 1.01 -1.87
CA VAL A 34 13.28 0.30 -1.90
C VAL A 34 13.49 -1.22 -1.95
N VAL A 35 14.28 -1.70 -2.93
CA VAL A 35 14.56 -3.13 -3.11
C VAL A 35 15.29 -3.70 -1.89
N ARG A 36 16.30 -3.00 -1.37
CA ARG A 36 17.04 -3.42 -0.17
C ARG A 36 16.14 -3.52 1.06
N SER A 37 15.25 -2.54 1.24
CA SER A 37 14.27 -2.58 2.31
C SER A 37 13.32 -3.76 2.16
N ALA A 38 12.83 -4.06 0.96
CA ALA A 38 11.92 -5.18 0.72
C ALA A 38 12.57 -6.55 0.96
N ARG A 39 13.86 -6.71 0.61
CA ARG A 39 14.63 -7.94 0.89
C ARG A 39 14.73 -8.25 2.38
N ASN A 40 14.78 -7.23 3.25
CA ASN A 40 14.74 -7.42 4.71
C ASN A 40 13.42 -8.05 5.20
N TYR A 41 12.37 -8.04 4.38
CA TYR A 41 11.08 -8.67 4.64
C TYR A 41 10.90 -9.97 3.85
N GLY A 42 11.98 -10.54 3.31
CA GLY A 42 11.97 -11.82 2.59
C GLY A 42 11.36 -11.76 1.18
N MET A 43 11.18 -10.56 0.60
CA MET A 43 10.68 -10.43 -0.76
C MET A 43 11.81 -10.56 -1.78
N SER A 44 11.56 -11.35 -2.82
CA SER A 44 12.42 -11.42 -4.01
C SER A 44 11.90 -10.44 -5.05
N VAL A 45 12.57 -9.29 -5.16
CA VAL A 45 12.23 -8.18 -6.06
C VAL A 45 13.53 -7.66 -6.64
N ASP A 46 13.62 -7.66 -7.96
CA ASP A 46 14.88 -7.37 -8.66
C ASP A 46 14.93 -5.98 -9.27
N SER A 47 13.79 -5.29 -9.46
CA SER A 47 13.74 -3.95 -10.06
C SER A 47 12.46 -3.13 -9.78
N ALA A 48 11.88 -3.24 -8.59
CA ALA A 48 10.67 -2.49 -8.26
C ALA A 48 10.99 -1.08 -7.71
N GLY A 49 10.38 -0.03 -8.27
CA GLY A 49 10.46 1.32 -7.68
C GLY A 49 9.31 1.68 -6.75
N ALA A 50 8.35 0.77 -6.59
CA ALA A 50 7.35 0.81 -5.53
C ALA A 50 7.01 -0.63 -5.10
N ILE A 51 6.78 -0.84 -3.80
CA ILE A 51 6.50 -2.16 -3.23
C ILE A 51 5.54 -2.04 -2.05
N THR A 52 4.46 -2.81 -2.09
CA THR A 52 3.58 -3.02 -0.94
C THR A 52 3.86 -4.35 -0.25
N ASN A 53 4.18 -4.29 1.04
CA ASN A 53 4.15 -5.44 1.93
C ASN A 53 2.87 -5.38 2.76
N SER A 54 1.94 -6.27 2.46
CA SER A 54 0.72 -6.37 3.24
C SER A 54 0.80 -7.47 4.30
N PHE A 55 0.06 -7.23 5.37
CA PHE A 55 -0.06 -8.07 6.55
C PHE A 55 -1.55 -8.33 6.78
N GLY A 56 -1.87 -9.37 7.56
CA GLY A 56 -3.23 -9.54 8.05
C GLY A 56 -4.19 -10.33 7.17
N TYR A 57 -3.81 -10.78 5.97
CA TYR A 57 -4.47 -11.92 5.33
C TYR A 57 -3.42 -12.98 5.03
N ARG A 58 -3.17 -13.85 6.01
CA ARG A 58 -2.36 -15.06 5.86
C ARG A 58 -3.21 -16.25 6.27
N HIS A 59 -3.17 -17.31 5.48
CA HIS A 59 -3.77 -18.58 5.90
C HIS A 59 -3.11 -19.02 7.22
N PRO A 60 -3.87 -19.42 8.26
CA PRO A 60 -5.32 -19.68 8.28
C PRO A 60 -6.21 -18.58 8.89
N ALA A 61 -5.67 -17.46 9.39
CA ALA A 61 -6.48 -16.43 10.06
C ALA A 61 -5.94 -15.01 9.85
N PRO A 62 -6.80 -13.98 9.74
CA PRO A 62 -6.37 -12.61 9.63
C PRO A 62 -5.56 -12.15 10.85
N GLU A 63 -4.36 -11.62 10.64
CA GLU A 63 -3.57 -10.96 11.68
C GLU A 63 -3.92 -9.47 11.74
N HIS A 64 -4.57 -9.04 12.82
CA HIS A 64 -4.88 -7.62 13.00
C HIS A 64 -3.65 -6.86 13.52
N MET A 65 -2.88 -6.27 12.60
CA MET A 65 -1.73 -5.43 12.92
C MET A 65 -2.11 -3.94 13.01
N ARG A 66 -1.29 -3.15 13.73
CA ARG A 66 -1.43 -1.69 13.80
C ARG A 66 -1.43 -1.04 12.41
N HIS A 67 -0.56 -1.53 11.54
CA HIS A 67 -0.50 -1.18 10.12
C HIS A 67 -0.77 -2.45 9.31
N MET A 68 -1.79 -2.41 8.48
CA MET A 68 -2.20 -3.57 7.67
C MET A 68 -1.30 -3.75 6.45
N ALA A 69 -0.61 -2.70 6.02
CA ALA A 69 0.39 -2.79 4.97
C ALA A 69 1.49 -1.73 5.15
N ILE A 70 2.62 -1.94 4.49
CA ILE A 70 3.72 -1.00 4.33
C ILE A 70 3.93 -0.79 2.83
N ILE A 71 3.67 0.43 2.34
CA ILE A 71 4.02 0.86 1.00
C ILE A 71 5.42 1.51 1.04
N ARG A 72 6.29 1.10 0.14
CA ARG A 72 7.63 1.67 -0.06
C ARG A 72 7.69 2.26 -1.45
N LEU A 73 8.07 3.53 -1.52
CA LEU A 73 8.09 4.28 -2.77
C LEU A 73 9.50 4.83 -2.99
N ALA A 74 10.01 4.75 -4.20
CA ALA A 74 11.16 5.54 -4.60
C ALA A 74 10.68 6.93 -5.03
N GLU A 75 11.43 7.97 -4.68
CA GLU A 75 11.16 9.36 -5.10
C GLU A 75 11.02 9.49 -6.63
N SER A 76 11.82 8.72 -7.37
CA SER A 76 11.76 8.64 -8.84
C SER A 76 10.52 7.95 -9.42
N GLN A 77 9.62 7.42 -8.59
CA GLN A 77 8.44 6.67 -9.03
C GLN A 77 7.19 7.02 -8.22
N LEU A 78 6.91 8.32 -8.14
CA LEU A 78 5.76 8.90 -7.44
C LEU A 78 4.69 9.39 -8.42
N ASP A 79 4.28 8.55 -9.38
CA ASP A 79 3.15 8.87 -10.27
C ASP A 79 1.84 8.24 -9.82
N SER A 80 0.74 8.84 -10.27
CA SER A 80 -0.62 8.47 -9.84
C SER A 80 -0.94 7.00 -10.10
N ASN A 81 -0.43 6.43 -11.20
CA ASN A 81 -0.65 5.02 -11.53
C ASN A 81 0.10 4.10 -10.55
N THR A 82 1.38 4.38 -10.30
CA THR A 82 2.17 3.63 -9.31
C THR A 82 1.54 3.72 -7.92
N LEU A 83 1.11 4.91 -7.49
CA LEU A 83 0.47 5.08 -6.19
C LEU A 83 -0.86 4.31 -6.09
N ALA A 84 -1.71 4.40 -7.11
CA ALA A 84 -2.97 3.66 -7.16
C ALA A 84 -2.74 2.14 -7.17
N HIS A 85 -1.73 1.66 -7.90
CA HIS A 85 -1.35 0.25 -7.95
C HIS A 85 -0.97 -0.29 -6.57
N GLU A 86 -0.06 0.38 -5.87
CA GLU A 86 0.37 -0.03 -4.53
C GLU A 86 -0.75 0.08 -3.49
N VAL A 87 -1.55 1.15 -3.56
CA VAL A 87 -2.72 1.29 -2.69
C VAL A 87 -3.73 0.18 -2.93
N THR A 88 -3.93 -0.26 -4.18
CA THR A 88 -4.84 -1.38 -4.48
C THR A 88 -4.40 -2.66 -3.76
N HIS A 89 -3.11 -2.98 -3.73
CA HIS A 89 -2.58 -4.12 -2.96
C HIS A 89 -2.86 -3.96 -1.46
N ALA A 90 -2.61 -2.77 -0.90
CA ALA A 90 -2.86 -2.52 0.52
C ALA A 90 -4.36 -2.61 0.87
N ALA A 91 -5.22 -2.03 0.03
CA ALA A 91 -6.67 -2.01 0.18
C ALA A 91 -7.26 -3.43 0.11
N LEU A 92 -6.84 -4.25 -0.86
CA LEU A 92 -7.29 -5.64 -0.96
C LEU A 92 -7.00 -6.44 0.31
N HIS A 93 -5.81 -6.26 0.90
CA HIS A 93 -5.46 -6.94 2.15
C HIS A 93 -6.27 -6.45 3.34
N ILE A 94 -6.54 -5.15 3.44
CA ILE A 94 -7.45 -4.60 4.45
C ILE A 94 -8.85 -5.18 4.28
N TYR A 95 -9.39 -5.11 3.06
CA TYR A 95 -10.73 -5.59 2.74
C TYR A 95 -10.86 -7.09 3.06
N PHE A 96 -9.89 -7.92 2.66
CA PHE A 96 -9.94 -9.35 2.98
C PHE A 96 -9.81 -9.65 4.47
N ALA A 97 -9.07 -8.84 5.23
CA ALA A 97 -8.97 -9.02 6.67
C ALA A 97 -10.25 -8.62 7.42
N ASP A 98 -11.02 -7.66 6.88
CA ASP A 98 -12.22 -7.13 7.54
C ASP A 98 -13.53 -7.78 7.05
N CYS A 99 -13.63 -8.08 5.75
CA CYS A 99 -14.90 -8.44 5.10
C CYS A 99 -14.96 -9.90 4.60
N CYS A 100 -13.81 -10.57 4.44
CA CYS A 100 -13.78 -11.95 3.94
C CYS A 100 -13.60 -12.98 5.05
N LYS A 101 -14.28 -14.11 4.90
CA LYS A 101 -13.91 -15.34 5.61
C LYS A 101 -12.78 -16.03 4.86
N TRP A 102 -12.01 -16.85 5.56
CA TRP A 102 -10.86 -17.58 5.00
C TRP A 102 -11.24 -18.52 3.83
N ASP A 103 -12.51 -18.95 3.77
CA ASP A 103 -13.08 -19.82 2.74
C ASP A 103 -13.93 -19.07 1.70
N SER A 104 -13.97 -17.74 1.77
CA SER A 104 -14.70 -16.91 0.81
C SER A 104 -14.12 -17.07 -0.61
N ARG A 105 -15.00 -17.16 -1.61
CA ARG A 105 -14.60 -17.18 -3.03
C ARG A 105 -14.29 -15.75 -3.50
N ALA A 106 -13.13 -15.55 -4.11
CA ALA A 106 -12.70 -14.22 -4.60
C ALA A 106 -13.76 -13.50 -5.46
N ARG A 107 -14.47 -14.23 -6.34
CA ARG A 107 -15.50 -13.66 -7.23
C ARG A 107 -16.71 -13.01 -6.52
N VAL A 108 -16.91 -13.29 -5.24
CA VAL A 108 -18.00 -12.71 -4.43
C VAL A 108 -17.60 -11.35 -3.86
N HIS A 109 -16.30 -11.05 -3.92
CA HIS A 109 -15.69 -9.89 -3.27
C HIS A 109 -14.93 -9.01 -4.27
N ILE A 110 -14.44 -9.54 -5.39
CA ILE A 110 -13.76 -8.76 -6.43
C ILE A 110 -14.68 -8.67 -7.64
N ASP A 111 -15.68 -7.80 -7.52
CA ASP A 111 -16.60 -7.45 -8.60
C ASP A 111 -16.84 -5.93 -8.65
N GLY A 112 -17.51 -5.47 -9.71
CA GLY A 112 -17.76 -4.04 -9.92
C GLY A 112 -18.83 -3.42 -9.00
N ALA A 113 -19.49 -4.21 -8.16
CA ALA A 113 -20.50 -3.76 -7.20
C ALA A 113 -19.96 -3.68 -5.76
N ASN A 114 -18.68 -4.02 -5.54
CA ASN A 114 -18.05 -3.91 -4.23
C ASN A 114 -17.67 -2.46 -3.89
N GLU A 115 -18.67 -1.71 -3.41
CA GLU A 115 -18.53 -0.32 -2.99
C GLU A 115 -17.51 -0.13 -1.85
N GLU A 116 -17.47 -1.03 -0.87
CA GLU A 116 -16.54 -0.93 0.27
C GLU A 116 -15.08 -0.92 -0.20
N LEU A 117 -14.75 -1.82 -1.13
CA LEU A 117 -13.41 -1.89 -1.72
C LEU A 117 -13.12 -0.65 -2.59
N ALA A 118 -14.10 -0.18 -3.37
CA ALA A 118 -13.95 1.01 -4.20
C ALA A 118 -13.67 2.27 -3.37
N TYR A 119 -14.44 2.51 -2.31
CA TYR A 119 -14.19 3.61 -1.37
C TYR A 119 -12.87 3.46 -0.63
N LEU A 120 -12.51 2.24 -0.21
CA LEU A 120 -11.24 1.99 0.47
C LEU A 120 -10.04 2.36 -0.41
N VAL A 121 -10.05 1.97 -1.68
CA VAL A 121 -9.00 2.37 -2.64
C VAL A 121 -8.99 3.88 -2.81
N GLY A 122 -10.17 4.49 -3.04
CA GLY A 122 -10.30 5.94 -3.23
C GLY A 122 -9.77 6.77 -2.05
N ASP A 123 -10.17 6.42 -0.83
CA ASP A 123 -9.74 7.08 0.40
C ASP A 123 -8.22 7.02 0.57
N LEU A 124 -7.65 5.82 0.44
CA LEU A 124 -6.22 5.59 0.67
C LEU A 124 -5.38 6.26 -0.42
N THR A 125 -5.81 6.21 -1.69
CA THR A 125 -5.13 6.90 -2.79
C THR A 125 -5.20 8.41 -2.61
N GLY A 126 -6.38 8.96 -2.29
CA GLY A 126 -6.56 10.38 -2.03
C GLY A 126 -5.70 10.88 -0.86
N ALA A 127 -5.69 10.14 0.26
CA ALA A 127 -4.86 10.45 1.42
C ALA A 127 -3.37 10.38 1.08
N LEU A 128 -2.92 9.37 0.33
CA LEU A 128 -1.53 9.24 -0.09
C LEU A 128 -1.10 10.39 -1.00
N HIS A 129 -1.93 10.75 -1.97
CA HIS A 129 -1.69 11.91 -2.83
C HIS A 129 -1.58 13.20 -2.02
N TYR A 130 -2.49 13.42 -1.07
CA TYR A 130 -2.47 14.58 -0.20
C TYR A 130 -1.16 14.66 0.61
N GLU A 131 -0.80 13.58 1.31
CA GLU A 131 0.40 13.53 2.15
C GLU A 131 1.70 13.71 1.35
N LEU A 132 1.79 13.15 0.14
CA LEU A 132 2.96 13.34 -0.72
C LEU A 132 3.05 14.78 -1.23
N ARG A 133 1.93 15.39 -1.64
CA ARG A 133 1.91 16.79 -2.10
C ARG A 133 2.26 17.76 -0.97
N ASP A 134 1.75 17.53 0.23
CA ASP A 134 2.07 18.34 1.42
C ASP A 134 3.57 18.33 1.74
N ARG A 135 4.26 17.24 1.42
CA ARG A 135 5.71 17.09 1.55
C ARG A 135 6.52 17.63 0.37
N GLY A 136 5.86 18.24 -0.62
CA GLY A 136 6.51 18.89 -1.76
C GLY A 136 6.73 18.00 -2.99
N TYR A 137 6.18 16.79 -3.02
CA TYR A 137 6.28 15.93 -4.20
C TYR A 137 5.29 16.35 -5.29
N LEU A 138 5.77 16.38 -6.53
CA LEU A 138 4.92 16.49 -7.72
C LEU A 138 4.49 15.08 -8.13
N ILE A 139 3.17 14.87 -8.20
CA ILE A 139 2.57 13.58 -8.54
C ILE A 139 1.96 13.68 -9.94
N PRO A 140 2.69 13.30 -11.01
CA PRO A 140 2.13 13.32 -12.36
C PRO A 140 1.03 12.26 -12.51
N ALA A 141 0.14 12.47 -13.48
CA ALA A 141 -0.91 11.50 -13.81
C ALA A 141 -0.30 10.18 -14.33
N ASN A 142 0.77 10.27 -15.14
CA ASN A 142 1.55 9.14 -15.65
C ASN A 142 3.02 9.57 -15.81
N SER A 143 3.95 8.65 -15.54
CA SER A 143 5.37 8.79 -15.90
C SER A 143 5.56 8.32 -17.35
N TYR A 144 6.12 9.18 -18.22
CA TYR A 144 6.57 8.79 -19.57
C TYR A 144 7.96 8.17 -19.52
#